data_AF-K9EEB9-F1
#
_entry.id   AF-K9EEB9-F1
#
_cell.length_a   1.000
_cell.length_b   1.000
_cell.length_c   1.000
_cell.angle_alpha   90.00
_cell.angle_beta   90.00
_cell.angle_gamma   90.00
#
_symmetry.space_group_name_H-M   'P 1'
#
loop_
_entity.id
_entity.type
_entity.pdbx_description
1 polymer ?
#
loop_
_entity_poly.entity_id
_entity_poly.type
_entity_poly.pdbx_seq_one_letter_code
_entity_poly.pdbx_strand_id
1 'polypeptide(L)'
;MRKGLAVLGVGLLALSGCSGRAEIPEPQPAASLERAALSESHFAEVSESIYATLAQADQNLDGQLLATRAYDPFYAERASRYNLKNILKDSYTVPAVPTQPQGDNSVAVSKAQGFPRYAVVAMQPAADSALPAVTVFSQPSARQNWGIWSSMAIMPGATLPSIAGGSQGAELIAADDSAGLVISPQQAIASYAQYLTNDDSQGLTFAASAEDPSKPDPFHAGVDSEIAALKAAFEGSGEAAYSFSPTDIAPVAMRDADGGAFVAVPLNYTMTIRVTAEGAKITLEDQRITAVATGQPGQSIGVDGEMRVTFNVQLAFRIPPAGAEPVITVIAASQPVVTKVENGAPAPDAGEEPAADAG
;
A
#
# COMPACT_ATOMS: atom_id res chain seq x y z
N MET A 1 45.49 104.58 -10.89
CA MET A 1 46.39 104.09 -11.94
C MET A 1 46.38 102.56 -11.91
N ARG A 2 46.13 101.91 -13.07
CA ARG A 2 46.64 100.61 -13.56
C ARG A 2 47.08 99.57 -12.50
N LYS A 3 46.67 98.30 -12.46
CA LYS A 3 46.09 97.32 -13.40
C LYS A 3 45.73 96.08 -12.54
N GLY A 4 44.77 95.25 -12.95
CA GLY A 4 44.60 93.91 -12.39
C GLY A 4 43.39 93.17 -12.95
N LEU A 5 43.64 92.28 -13.90
CA LEU A 5 42.69 91.41 -14.60
C LEU A 5 42.60 90.07 -13.86
N ALA A 6 41.41 89.58 -13.50
CA ALA A 6 41.14 88.18 -13.10
C ALA A 6 39.61 87.94 -13.22
N VAL A 7 39.12 87.36 -14.32
CA VAL A 7 38.89 85.92 -14.61
C VAL A 7 37.69 85.33 -13.86
N LEU A 8 36.72 84.89 -14.67
CA LEU A 8 35.52 84.09 -14.36
C LEU A 8 35.87 82.76 -13.66
N GLY A 9 34.99 82.32 -12.76
CA GLY A 9 34.97 80.95 -12.24
C GLY A 9 33.62 80.60 -11.60
N VAL A 10 32.68 80.13 -12.42
CA VAL A 10 31.44 79.49 -11.96
C VAL A 10 31.81 78.10 -11.44
N GLY A 11 31.74 77.89 -10.13
CA GLY A 11 31.89 76.58 -9.51
C GLY A 11 30.55 75.85 -9.44
N LEU A 12 30.29 74.92 -10.37
CA LEU A 12 29.30 73.87 -10.18
C LEU A 12 29.82 72.88 -9.13
N LEU A 13 29.17 72.82 -7.97
CA LEU A 13 29.33 71.74 -7.00
C LEU A 13 28.69 70.47 -7.57
N ALA A 14 29.50 69.59 -8.16
CA ALA A 14 29.10 68.22 -8.44
C ALA A 14 29.16 67.41 -7.14
N LEU A 15 27.99 67.05 -6.58
CA LEU A 15 27.91 66.00 -5.58
C LEU A 15 28.11 64.65 -6.29
N SER A 16 29.33 64.15 -6.31
CA SER A 16 29.60 62.74 -6.62
C SER A 16 29.24 61.89 -5.39
N GLY A 17 27.95 61.54 -5.27
CA GLY A 17 27.51 60.52 -4.34
C GLY A 17 28.02 59.16 -4.81
N CYS A 18 28.97 58.59 -4.09
CA CYS A 18 29.42 57.20 -4.28
C CYS A 18 28.29 56.24 -3.87
N SER A 19 27.30 56.02 -4.73
CA SER A 19 26.46 54.83 -4.63
C SER A 19 27.28 53.66 -5.17
N GLY A 20 28.23 53.18 -4.37
CA GLY A 20 28.75 51.82 -4.56
C GLY A 20 27.55 50.90 -4.46
N ARG A 21 27.15 50.33 -5.60
CA ARG A 21 26.13 49.28 -5.66
C ARG A 21 26.73 48.12 -4.87
N ALA A 22 26.42 48.06 -3.57
CA ALA A 22 26.72 46.89 -2.78
C ALA A 22 26.04 45.73 -3.51
N GLU A 23 26.84 44.78 -4.02
CA GLU A 23 26.32 43.50 -4.46
C GLU A 23 25.55 42.92 -3.27
N ILE A 24 24.23 42.85 -3.43
CA ILE A 24 23.37 42.16 -2.49
C ILE A 24 23.89 40.72 -2.49
N PRO A 25 24.35 40.17 -1.35
CA PRO A 25 24.80 38.79 -1.32
C PRO A 25 23.68 37.91 -1.87
N GLU A 26 23.92 37.21 -2.97
CA GLU A 26 22.98 36.22 -3.45
C GLU A 26 22.89 35.14 -2.37
N PRO A 27 21.68 34.84 -1.84
CA PRO A 27 21.53 33.78 -0.86
C PRO A 27 21.97 32.47 -1.54
N GLN A 28 23.13 31.94 -1.15
CA GLN A 28 23.49 30.58 -1.51
C GLN A 28 22.48 29.65 -0.83
N PRO A 29 21.80 28.77 -1.59
CA PRO A 29 21.00 27.72 -1.00
C PRO A 29 21.89 26.93 -0.03
N ALA A 30 21.52 26.91 1.25
CA ALA A 30 22.18 26.01 2.18
C ALA A 30 22.08 24.59 1.62
N ALA A 31 23.17 23.84 1.65
CA ALA A 31 23.13 22.42 1.29
C ALA A 31 22.07 21.75 2.18
N SER A 32 21.02 21.22 1.57
CA SER A 32 20.01 20.45 2.28
C SER A 32 20.70 19.21 2.82
N LEU A 33 20.86 19.13 4.14
CA LEU A 33 21.34 17.91 4.79
C LEU A 33 20.31 16.80 4.58
N GLU A 34 20.78 15.65 4.09
CA GLU A 34 19.99 14.42 4.04
C GLU A 34 19.55 14.09 5.47
N ARG A 35 18.23 14.02 5.68
CA ARG A 35 17.65 13.77 6.99
C ARG A 35 16.35 13.00 6.85
N ALA A 36 16.02 12.20 7.85
CA ALA A 36 14.71 11.58 7.96
C ALA A 36 13.61 12.66 8.06
N ALA A 37 12.44 12.37 7.47
CA ALA A 37 11.28 13.26 7.50
C ALA A 37 10.82 13.58 8.92
N LEU A 38 10.90 12.59 9.82
CA LEU A 38 10.71 12.71 11.26
C LEU A 38 11.88 12.01 11.96
N SER A 39 12.27 12.52 13.15
CA SER A 39 13.06 11.72 14.08
C SER A 39 12.18 10.62 14.67
N GLU A 40 12.80 9.54 15.18
CA GLU A 40 12.08 8.45 15.85
C GLU A 40 11.21 8.97 17.01
N SER A 41 11.71 9.94 17.79
CA SER A 41 10.96 10.57 18.88
C SER A 41 9.70 11.29 18.42
N HIS A 42 9.79 12.12 17.39
CA HIS A 42 8.62 12.82 16.85
C HIS A 42 7.68 11.86 16.13
N PHE A 43 8.22 10.81 15.51
CA PHE A 43 7.39 9.77 14.91
C PHE A 43 6.55 9.05 15.98
N ALA A 44 7.11 8.75 17.16
CA ALA A 44 6.38 8.17 18.28
C ALA A 44 5.22 9.07 18.76
N GLU A 45 5.48 10.38 18.93
CA GLU A 45 4.42 11.34 19.29
C GLU A 45 3.30 11.41 18.22
N VAL A 46 3.70 11.39 16.94
CA VAL A 46 2.76 11.44 15.81
C VAL A 46 1.95 10.15 15.71
N SER A 47 2.56 8.99 15.92
CA SER A 47 1.89 7.70 15.85
C SER A 47 0.85 7.53 16.96
N GLU A 48 1.13 7.99 18.18
CA GLU A 48 0.14 8.04 19.27
C GLU A 48 -1.12 8.83 18.88
N SER A 49 -0.93 10.01 18.27
CA SER A 49 -2.06 10.84 17.79
C SER A 49 -2.84 10.17 16.66
N ILE A 50 -2.16 9.47 15.76
CA ILE A 50 -2.78 8.66 14.70
C ILE A 50 -3.67 7.60 15.34
N TYR A 51 -3.12 6.78 16.24
CA TYR A 51 -3.86 5.68 16.87
C TYR A 51 -5.03 6.14 17.72
N ALA A 52 -4.91 7.25 18.46
CA ALA A 52 -6.02 7.82 19.19
C ALA A 52 -7.19 8.22 18.26
N THR A 53 -6.87 8.80 17.10
CA THR A 53 -7.88 9.17 16.10
C THR A 53 -8.53 7.94 15.49
N LEU A 54 -7.75 6.92 15.13
CA LEU A 54 -8.24 5.65 14.59
C LEU A 54 -9.13 4.91 15.59
N ALA A 55 -8.74 4.85 16.86
CA ALA A 55 -9.56 4.23 17.90
C ALA A 55 -10.93 4.93 18.04
N GLN A 56 -10.95 6.26 17.99
CA GLN A 56 -12.19 7.03 18.04
C GLN A 56 -13.05 6.82 16.77
N ALA A 57 -12.42 6.75 15.60
CA ALA A 57 -13.10 6.45 14.35
C ALA A 57 -13.69 5.03 14.36
N ASP A 58 -12.93 4.04 14.82
CA ASP A 58 -13.36 2.64 14.93
C ASP A 58 -14.54 2.48 15.89
N GLN A 59 -14.49 3.14 17.04
CA GLN A 59 -15.57 3.11 18.03
C GLN A 59 -16.89 3.65 17.46
N ASN A 60 -16.80 4.69 16.63
CA ASN A 60 -17.98 5.37 16.07
C ASN A 60 -18.33 4.92 14.66
N LEU A 61 -17.52 4.06 14.04
CA LEU A 61 -17.57 3.72 12.61
C LEU A 61 -17.54 4.98 11.73
N ASP A 62 -16.75 5.98 12.13
CA ASP A 62 -16.72 7.32 11.54
C ASP A 62 -15.69 7.39 10.40
N GLY A 63 -16.18 7.24 9.16
CA GLY A 63 -15.37 7.35 7.96
C GLY A 63 -14.76 8.75 7.74
N GLN A 64 -15.41 9.82 8.20
CA GLN A 64 -14.87 11.17 8.03
C GLN A 64 -13.70 11.42 8.97
N LEU A 65 -13.81 10.99 10.22
CA LEU A 65 -12.72 11.04 11.18
C LEU A 65 -11.56 10.12 10.73
N LEU A 66 -11.88 8.92 10.27
CA LEU A 66 -10.89 7.97 9.72
C LEU A 66 -10.07 8.62 8.59
N ALA A 67 -10.72 9.30 7.64
CA ALA A 67 -10.06 9.94 6.49
C ALA A 67 -9.03 11.02 6.86
N THR A 68 -9.02 11.49 8.11
CA THR A 68 -8.01 12.46 8.58
C THR A 68 -6.65 11.83 8.89
N ARG A 69 -6.61 10.50 9.12
CA ARG A 69 -5.44 9.72 9.56
C ARG A 69 -5.28 8.36 8.88
N ALA A 70 -6.14 8.02 7.93
CA ALA A 70 -6.03 6.83 7.08
C ALA A 70 -6.00 7.26 5.62
N TYR A 71 -5.08 6.67 4.86
CA TYR A 71 -4.95 6.87 3.42
C TYR A 71 -5.12 5.54 2.70
N ASP A 72 -5.50 5.59 1.43
CA ASP A 72 -5.64 4.38 0.63
C ASP A 72 -4.28 3.68 0.46
N PRO A 73 -4.25 2.34 0.57
CA PRO A 73 -5.39 1.41 0.58
C PRO A 73 -6.09 1.20 1.93
N PHE A 74 -5.45 1.55 3.06
CA PHE A 74 -6.00 1.27 4.39
C PHE A 74 -7.35 1.96 4.67
N TYR A 75 -7.56 3.17 4.15
CA TYR A 75 -8.85 3.86 4.27
C TYR A 75 -9.99 3.04 3.65
N ALA A 76 -9.88 2.66 2.37
CA ALA A 76 -10.87 1.84 1.69
C ALA A 76 -11.10 0.50 2.40
N GLU A 77 -10.01 -0.19 2.80
CA GLU A 77 -10.08 -1.43 3.57
C GLU A 77 -10.91 -1.27 4.85
N ARG A 78 -10.61 -0.22 5.63
CA ARG A 78 -11.24 0.02 6.94
C ARG A 78 -12.70 0.47 6.78
N ALA A 79 -13.00 1.27 5.76
CA ALA A 79 -14.37 1.65 5.42
C ALA A 79 -15.24 0.44 5.07
N SER A 80 -14.72 -0.54 4.31
CA SER A 80 -15.42 -1.81 4.05
C SER A 80 -15.71 -2.58 5.34
N ARG A 81 -14.78 -2.57 6.31
CA ARG A 81 -14.99 -3.19 7.64
C ARG A 81 -16.05 -2.47 8.45
N TYR A 82 -16.10 -1.13 8.39
CA TYR A 82 -17.17 -0.38 9.05
C TYR A 82 -18.54 -0.69 8.44
N ASN A 83 -18.62 -0.85 7.12
CA ASN A 83 -19.85 -1.28 6.47
C ASN A 83 -20.29 -2.68 6.95
N LEU A 84 -19.35 -3.64 6.97
CA LEU A 84 -19.61 -4.97 7.51
C LEU A 84 -20.07 -4.92 8.98
N LYS A 85 -19.40 -4.13 9.83
CA LYS A 85 -19.80 -3.94 11.23
C LYS A 85 -21.19 -3.33 11.35
N ASN A 86 -21.54 -2.39 10.48
CA ASN A 86 -22.86 -1.77 10.46
C ASN A 86 -23.98 -2.75 10.10
N ILE A 87 -23.72 -3.71 9.20
CA ILE A 87 -24.71 -4.70 8.77
C ILE A 87 -24.79 -5.88 9.76
N LEU A 88 -23.63 -6.45 10.09
CA LEU A 88 -23.51 -7.68 10.89
C LEU A 88 -23.52 -7.45 12.41
N LYS A 89 -23.40 -6.19 12.85
CA LYS A 89 -23.44 -5.80 14.28
C LYS A 89 -22.46 -6.63 15.11
N ASP A 90 -22.91 -7.30 16.17
CA ASP A 90 -22.06 -8.03 17.10
C ASP A 90 -21.46 -9.32 16.51
N SER A 91 -22.02 -9.81 15.39
CA SER A 91 -21.47 -10.96 14.65
C SER A 91 -20.20 -10.62 13.86
N TYR A 92 -19.81 -9.35 13.80
CA TYR A 92 -18.57 -8.92 13.17
C TYR A 92 -17.77 -8.02 14.11
N THR A 93 -16.48 -8.31 14.24
CA THR A 93 -15.54 -7.45 14.96
C THR A 93 -14.58 -6.86 13.94
N VAL A 94 -14.45 -5.54 13.97
CA VAL A 94 -13.44 -4.86 13.17
C VAL A 94 -12.06 -5.24 13.75
N PRO A 95 -11.14 -5.83 12.96
CA PRO A 95 -9.83 -6.27 13.46
C PRO A 95 -9.05 -5.14 14.13
N ALA A 96 -8.35 -5.43 15.22
CA ALA A 96 -7.55 -4.43 15.90
C ALA A 96 -6.31 -4.05 15.07
N VAL A 97 -5.92 -2.78 15.15
CA VAL A 97 -4.67 -2.30 14.57
C VAL A 97 -3.59 -2.37 15.66
N PRO A 98 -2.42 -2.97 15.40
CA PRO A 98 -1.33 -2.99 16.36
C PRO A 98 -0.76 -1.58 16.58
N THR A 99 -0.52 -1.23 17.84
CA THR A 99 -0.11 0.13 18.25
C THR A 99 1.24 0.18 18.95
N GLN A 100 1.84 -0.98 19.24
CA GLN A 100 3.09 -1.08 20.00
C GLN A 100 4.23 -1.53 19.07
N PRO A 101 5.26 -0.71 18.85
CA PRO A 101 6.45 -1.12 18.09
C PRO A 101 7.19 -2.28 18.78
N GLN A 102 7.95 -3.07 18.01
CA GLN A 102 8.71 -4.20 18.57
C GLN A 102 9.88 -3.79 19.47
N GLY A 103 10.35 -2.56 19.35
CA GLY A 103 11.41 -1.99 20.18
C GLY A 103 12.10 -0.80 19.52
N ASP A 104 13.17 -0.34 20.16
CA ASP A 104 14.03 0.70 19.62
C ASP A 104 14.68 0.22 18.31
N ASN A 105 14.78 1.08 17.29
CA ASN A 105 15.20 0.75 15.91
C ASN A 105 14.21 -0.07 15.05
N SER A 106 12.95 -0.26 15.48
CA SER A 106 11.92 -0.92 14.65
C SER A 106 11.27 0.01 13.62
N VAL A 107 11.68 1.28 13.57
CA VAL A 107 11.09 2.34 12.75
C VAL A 107 12.08 2.81 11.70
N ALA A 108 11.68 2.74 10.43
CA ALA A 108 12.40 3.38 9.33
C ALA A 108 11.55 4.49 8.73
N VAL A 109 12.05 5.72 8.74
CA VAL A 109 11.37 6.89 8.18
C VAL A 109 12.10 7.33 6.91
N SER A 110 11.36 7.57 5.82
CA SER A 110 11.92 8.04 4.55
C SER A 110 12.60 9.41 4.68
N LYS A 111 13.40 9.77 3.68
CA LYS A 111 14.01 11.10 3.54
C LYS A 111 12.99 12.24 3.62
N ALA A 112 13.42 13.39 4.13
CA ALA A 112 12.58 14.58 4.27
C ALA A 112 12.29 15.28 2.94
N GLN A 113 13.10 15.04 1.91
CA GLN A 113 12.96 15.69 0.61
C GLN A 113 11.83 15.01 -0.18
N GLY A 114 10.91 15.81 -0.71
CA GLY A 114 9.80 15.33 -1.52
C GLY A 114 8.61 14.79 -0.72
N PHE A 115 7.60 14.38 -1.47
CA PHE A 115 6.37 13.74 -1.02
C PHE A 115 5.93 12.73 -2.11
N PRO A 116 5.17 11.67 -1.75
CA PRO A 116 4.81 11.27 -0.39
C PRO A 116 6.01 10.82 0.45
N ARG A 117 5.93 11.02 1.77
CA ARG A 117 6.90 10.47 2.74
C ARG A 117 6.28 9.28 3.43
N TYR A 118 7.10 8.35 3.87
CA TYR A 118 6.65 7.11 4.47
C TYR A 118 7.44 6.76 5.73
N ALA A 119 6.83 5.92 6.57
CA ALA A 119 7.53 5.22 7.62
C ALA A 119 7.07 3.76 7.65
N VAL A 120 7.98 2.85 7.90
CA VAL A 120 7.70 1.41 8.04
C VAL A 120 8.11 1.00 9.44
N VAL A 121 7.23 0.28 10.13
CA VAL A 121 7.43 -0.06 11.53
C VAL A 121 7.07 -1.52 11.77
N ALA A 122 7.99 -2.26 12.41
CA ALA A 122 7.69 -3.58 12.95
C ALA A 122 6.92 -3.43 14.27
N MET A 123 5.76 -4.07 14.35
CA MET A 123 4.83 -3.97 15.46
C MET A 123 4.72 -5.30 16.21
N GLN A 124 4.51 -5.21 17.53
CA GLN A 124 4.03 -6.31 18.34
C GLN A 124 2.63 -6.76 17.86
N PRO A 125 2.20 -7.99 18.18
CA PRO A 125 0.86 -8.46 17.86
C PRO A 125 -0.23 -7.54 18.40
N ALA A 126 -1.31 -7.38 17.62
CA ALA A 126 -2.52 -6.72 18.07
C ALA A 126 -3.26 -7.58 19.11
N ALA A 127 -4.23 -7.00 19.83
CA ALA A 127 -4.92 -7.69 20.92
C ALA A 127 -5.71 -8.95 20.48
N ASP A 128 -6.09 -9.03 19.20
CA ASP A 128 -6.85 -10.13 18.59
C ASP A 128 -6.00 -11.03 17.66
N SER A 129 -4.67 -10.87 17.68
CA SER A 129 -3.75 -11.61 16.82
C SER A 129 -2.56 -12.16 17.63
N ALA A 130 -2.07 -13.34 17.23
CA ALA A 130 -0.81 -13.88 17.74
C ALA A 130 0.40 -13.49 16.88
N LEU A 131 0.17 -12.95 15.68
CA LEU A 131 1.21 -12.60 14.74
C LEU A 131 1.64 -11.14 14.92
N PRO A 132 2.95 -10.84 14.90
CA PRO A 132 3.43 -9.48 14.77
C PRO A 132 3.01 -8.89 13.42
N ALA A 133 3.14 -7.57 13.28
CA ALA A 133 2.72 -6.89 12.06
C ALA A 133 3.79 -5.92 11.56
N VAL A 134 3.63 -5.49 10.31
CA VAL A 134 4.31 -4.34 9.74
C VAL A 134 3.27 -3.30 9.39
N THR A 135 3.44 -2.09 9.91
CA THR A 135 2.58 -0.94 9.60
C THR A 135 3.36 0.06 8.75
N VAL A 136 2.74 0.48 7.65
CA VAL A 136 3.26 1.53 6.78
C VAL A 136 2.43 2.78 7.03
N PHE A 137 3.13 3.87 7.31
CA PHE A 137 2.56 5.20 7.48
C PHE A 137 2.93 6.07 6.30
N SER A 138 2.10 7.07 6.00
CA SER A 138 2.39 8.02 4.94
C SER A 138 2.03 9.45 5.35
N GLN A 139 2.77 10.38 4.75
CA GLN A 139 2.42 11.79 4.66
C GLN A 139 2.34 12.15 3.17
N PRO A 140 1.12 12.26 2.58
CA PRO A 140 1.00 12.43 1.14
C PRO A 140 1.45 13.81 0.62
N SER A 141 1.33 14.86 1.44
CA SER A 141 1.79 16.22 1.08
C SER A 141 2.16 17.03 2.33
N ALA A 142 2.80 18.18 2.13
CA ALA A 142 3.18 19.08 3.21
C ALA A 142 2.00 19.63 4.03
N ARG A 143 0.78 19.59 3.47
CA ARG A 143 -0.44 20.09 4.12
C ARG A 143 -1.28 18.98 4.75
N GLN A 144 -0.91 17.73 4.51
CA GLN A 144 -1.58 16.56 5.05
C GLN A 144 -0.80 16.03 6.26
N ASN A 145 -1.56 15.55 7.24
CA ASN A 145 -0.99 14.92 8.42
C ASN A 145 -0.47 13.52 8.07
N TRP A 146 0.45 13.02 8.89
CA TRP A 146 0.80 11.60 8.84
C TRP A 146 -0.41 10.73 9.21
N GLY A 147 -0.53 9.59 8.54
CA GLY A 147 -1.59 8.61 8.73
C GLY A 147 -1.15 7.19 8.36
N ILE A 148 -2.02 6.21 8.58
CA ILE A 148 -1.78 4.80 8.20
C ILE A 148 -2.08 4.63 6.71
N TRP A 149 -1.16 3.97 6.00
CA TRP A 149 -1.30 3.56 4.62
C TRP A 149 -1.62 2.05 4.50
N SER A 150 -1.06 1.21 5.38
CA SER A 150 -1.40 -0.21 5.49
C SER A 150 -0.98 -0.80 6.85
N SER A 151 -1.61 -1.90 7.25
CA SER A 151 -1.15 -2.73 8.37
C SER A 151 -1.32 -4.21 8.03
N MET A 152 -0.21 -4.95 8.04
CA MET A 152 -0.16 -6.33 7.53
C MET A 152 0.47 -7.25 8.59
N ALA A 153 -0.10 -8.43 8.81
CA ALA A 153 0.48 -9.43 9.71
C ALA A 153 1.71 -10.06 9.05
N ILE A 154 2.84 -10.12 9.76
CA ILE A 154 4.04 -10.80 9.29
C ILE A 154 3.76 -12.30 9.26
N MET A 155 4.03 -12.90 8.11
CA MET A 155 3.70 -14.30 7.83
C MET A 155 4.64 -15.24 8.61
N PRO A 156 4.16 -16.43 9.01
CA PRO A 156 4.99 -17.40 9.70
C PRO A 156 6.26 -17.76 8.90
N GLY A 157 7.42 -17.68 9.55
CA GLY A 157 8.72 -17.98 8.94
C GLY A 157 9.32 -16.85 8.10
N ALA A 158 8.62 -15.75 7.91
CA ALA A 158 9.16 -14.57 7.25
C ALA A 158 9.86 -13.62 8.23
N THR A 159 10.84 -12.89 7.71
CA THR A 159 11.59 -11.86 8.45
C THR A 159 11.44 -10.53 7.74
N LEU A 160 11.05 -9.49 8.47
CA LEU A 160 11.05 -8.13 7.95
C LEU A 160 12.51 -7.68 7.73
N PRO A 161 12.90 -7.24 6.52
CA PRO A 161 14.26 -6.76 6.30
C PRO A 161 14.50 -5.47 7.09
N SER A 162 15.75 -5.27 7.50
CA SER A 162 16.19 -4.00 8.07
C SER A 162 16.16 -2.93 6.97
N ILE A 163 15.39 -1.87 7.14
CA ILE A 163 15.31 -0.79 6.16
C ILE A 163 16.42 0.23 6.43
N ALA A 164 17.23 0.53 5.42
CA ALA A 164 18.35 1.44 5.55
C ALA A 164 17.85 2.89 5.61
N GLY A 165 18.06 3.60 6.72
CA GLY A 165 17.68 5.02 6.80
C GLY A 165 18.28 5.80 7.96
N GLY A 166 18.12 5.30 9.20
CA GLY A 166 18.60 5.99 10.40
C GLY A 166 18.28 7.49 10.40
N SER A 167 19.23 8.32 10.83
CA SER A 167 19.07 9.78 10.86
C SER A 167 19.00 10.44 9.47
N GLN A 168 19.52 9.80 8.43
CA GLN A 168 19.53 10.31 7.05
C GLN A 168 18.20 10.08 6.33
N GLY A 169 17.39 9.15 6.83
CA GLY A 169 16.12 8.74 6.24
C GLY A 169 16.28 7.69 5.14
N ALA A 170 15.27 6.82 5.04
CA ALA A 170 15.26 5.73 4.08
C ALA A 170 15.07 6.22 2.64
N GLU A 171 15.78 5.59 1.71
CA GLU A 171 15.65 5.81 0.28
C GLU A 171 14.36 5.15 -0.23
N LEU A 172 13.53 5.95 -0.91
CA LEU A 172 12.37 5.45 -1.66
C LEU A 172 12.82 4.98 -3.04
N ILE A 173 12.27 3.88 -3.49
CA ILE A 173 12.52 3.32 -4.82
C ILE A 173 11.25 3.53 -5.67
N ALA A 174 11.40 4.04 -6.89
CA ALA A 174 10.26 4.19 -7.79
C ALA A 174 9.73 2.82 -8.23
N ALA A 175 8.43 2.72 -8.50
CA ALA A 175 7.79 1.43 -8.77
C ALA A 175 8.38 0.71 -10.00
N ASP A 176 8.77 1.46 -11.02
CA ASP A 176 9.35 0.98 -12.28
C ASP A 176 10.89 0.90 -12.26
N ASP A 177 11.54 1.33 -11.17
CA ASP A 177 12.99 1.34 -11.06
C ASP A 177 13.52 -0.03 -10.60
N SER A 178 14.42 -0.60 -11.39
CA SER A 178 15.14 -1.85 -11.10
C SER A 178 16.60 -1.62 -10.71
N ALA A 179 17.05 -0.36 -10.58
CA ALA A 179 18.43 -0.04 -10.25
C ALA A 179 18.85 -0.67 -8.91
N GLY A 180 19.83 -1.57 -8.98
CA GLY A 180 20.36 -2.29 -7.84
C GLY A 180 19.47 -3.44 -7.34
N LEU A 181 18.38 -3.78 -8.03
CA LEU A 181 17.48 -4.89 -7.70
C LEU A 181 17.52 -5.96 -8.79
N VAL A 182 17.14 -7.20 -8.46
CA VAL A 182 16.97 -8.26 -9.48
C VAL A 182 15.82 -7.97 -10.44
N ILE A 183 14.81 -7.22 -9.99
CA ILE A 183 13.63 -6.83 -10.74
C ILE A 183 13.01 -5.58 -10.12
N SER A 184 12.25 -4.78 -10.89
CA SER A 184 11.55 -3.61 -10.33
C SER A 184 10.39 -4.01 -9.41
N PRO A 185 9.99 -3.17 -8.44
CA PRO A 185 8.80 -3.40 -7.61
C PRO A 185 7.55 -3.73 -8.41
N GLN A 186 7.24 -2.94 -9.45
CA GLN A 186 6.06 -3.11 -10.28
C GLN A 186 6.03 -4.47 -10.99
N GLN A 187 7.17 -4.90 -11.52
CA GLN A 187 7.27 -6.20 -12.19
C GLN A 187 7.18 -7.36 -11.20
N ALA A 188 7.79 -7.28 -10.02
CA ALA A 188 7.64 -8.32 -8.98
C ALA A 188 6.17 -8.51 -8.57
N ILE A 189 5.44 -7.40 -8.41
CA ILE A 189 4.01 -7.40 -8.07
C ILE A 189 3.20 -8.03 -9.20
N ALA A 190 3.46 -7.66 -10.46
CA ALA A 190 2.77 -8.21 -11.61
C ALA A 190 3.02 -9.72 -11.76
N SER A 191 4.27 -10.17 -11.60
CA SER A 191 4.62 -11.60 -11.62
C SER A 191 3.97 -12.36 -10.47
N TYR A 192 3.88 -11.77 -9.27
CA TYR A 192 3.20 -12.42 -8.15
C TYR A 192 1.69 -12.54 -8.39
N ALA A 193 1.05 -11.51 -8.95
CA ALA A 193 -0.37 -11.59 -9.30
C ALA A 193 -0.66 -12.67 -10.36
N GLN A 194 0.22 -12.86 -11.34
CA GLN A 194 0.13 -13.98 -12.29
C GLN A 194 0.32 -15.32 -11.57
N TYR A 195 1.37 -15.44 -10.74
CA TYR A 195 1.64 -16.63 -9.95
C TYR A 195 0.41 -17.07 -9.13
N LEU A 196 -0.22 -16.15 -8.39
CA LEU A 196 -1.44 -16.42 -7.62
C LEU A 196 -2.67 -16.82 -8.49
N THR A 197 -2.66 -16.47 -9.78
CA THR A 197 -3.80 -16.70 -10.68
C THR A 197 -3.67 -18.00 -11.47
N ASN A 198 -2.45 -18.34 -11.90
CA ASN A 198 -2.22 -19.42 -12.87
C ASN A 198 -0.88 -20.16 -12.68
N ASP A 199 -0.23 -20.02 -11.51
CA ASP A 199 1.05 -20.63 -11.17
C ASP A 199 2.24 -20.18 -12.07
N ASP A 200 2.08 -19.12 -12.89
CA ASP A 200 3.15 -18.57 -13.71
C ASP A 200 3.92 -17.48 -12.96
N SER A 201 5.08 -17.85 -12.41
CA SER A 201 5.94 -16.95 -11.65
C SER A 201 6.82 -16.04 -12.52
N GLN A 202 6.72 -16.11 -13.86
CA GLN A 202 7.55 -15.35 -14.81
C GLN A 202 9.06 -15.51 -14.56
N GLY A 203 9.49 -16.70 -14.14
CA GLY A 203 10.89 -17.02 -13.86
C GLY A 203 11.42 -16.50 -12.52
N LEU A 204 10.56 -15.98 -11.65
CA LEU A 204 10.87 -15.65 -10.26
C LEU A 204 10.57 -16.82 -9.33
N THR A 205 11.17 -16.81 -8.15
CA THR A 205 10.79 -17.71 -7.05
C THR A 205 10.12 -16.88 -5.96
N PHE A 206 8.94 -17.30 -5.50
CA PHE A 206 8.25 -16.69 -4.36
C PHE A 206 8.27 -17.64 -3.17
N ALA A 207 8.77 -17.17 -2.03
CA ALA A 207 8.98 -18.01 -0.85
C ALA A 207 8.70 -17.28 0.47
N ALA A 208 8.56 -18.04 1.55
CA ALA A 208 8.49 -17.48 2.91
C ALA A 208 9.85 -16.91 3.37
N SER A 209 10.95 -17.53 2.95
CA SER A 209 12.31 -17.14 3.32
C SER A 209 13.28 -17.41 2.17
N ALA A 210 14.28 -16.55 2.04
CA ALA A 210 15.37 -16.73 1.07
C ALA A 210 16.28 -17.93 1.43
N GLU A 211 16.28 -18.37 2.70
CA GLU A 211 17.08 -19.51 3.17
C GLU A 211 16.50 -20.86 2.75
N ASP A 212 15.18 -20.91 2.50
CA ASP A 212 14.47 -22.11 2.06
C ASP A 212 13.48 -21.77 0.94
N PRO A 213 14.00 -21.47 -0.27
CA PRO A 213 13.19 -21.06 -1.42
C PRO A 213 12.31 -22.20 -1.97
N SER A 214 12.48 -23.44 -1.47
CA SER A 214 11.68 -24.60 -1.88
C SER A 214 10.29 -24.62 -1.26
N LYS A 215 10.09 -23.88 -0.16
CA LYS A 215 8.79 -23.76 0.49
C LYS A 215 8.00 -22.63 -0.16
N PRO A 216 6.78 -22.89 -0.64
CA PRO A 216 5.92 -21.84 -1.16
C PRO A 216 5.66 -20.81 -0.06
N ASP A 217 5.45 -19.56 -0.46
CA ASP A 217 5.04 -18.56 0.50
C ASP A 217 3.66 -18.90 1.11
N PRO A 218 3.39 -18.52 2.37
CA PRO A 218 2.20 -19.01 3.05
C PRO A 218 0.91 -18.31 2.57
N PHE A 219 1.02 -17.21 1.80
CA PHE A 219 -0.16 -16.52 1.26
C PHE A 219 -0.67 -17.30 0.06
N HIS A 220 0.22 -17.64 -0.88
CA HIS A 220 -0.11 -18.48 -2.01
C HIS A 220 -0.63 -19.85 -1.56
N ALA A 221 0.03 -20.50 -0.60
CA ALA A 221 -0.44 -21.77 -0.06
C ALA A 221 -1.85 -21.68 0.59
N GLY A 222 -2.18 -20.54 1.20
CA GLY A 222 -3.52 -20.27 1.73
C GLY A 222 -4.56 -20.13 0.62
N VAL A 223 -4.22 -19.38 -0.43
CA VAL A 223 -5.04 -19.22 -1.64
C VAL A 223 -5.30 -20.56 -2.32
N ASP A 224 -4.28 -21.40 -2.49
CA ASP A 224 -4.39 -22.74 -3.06
C ASP A 224 -5.35 -23.63 -2.26
N SER A 225 -5.22 -23.60 -0.93
CA SER A 225 -6.10 -24.35 -0.04
C SER A 225 -7.54 -23.87 -0.14
N GLU A 226 -7.76 -22.56 -0.23
CA GLU A 226 -9.10 -21.98 -0.32
C GLU A 226 -9.78 -22.32 -1.66
N ILE A 227 -9.06 -22.17 -2.78
CA ILE A 227 -9.62 -22.47 -4.10
C ILE A 227 -9.85 -23.97 -4.30
N ALA A 228 -8.98 -24.83 -3.74
CA ALA A 228 -9.19 -26.27 -3.76
C ALA A 228 -10.46 -26.67 -2.97
N ALA A 229 -10.68 -26.07 -1.80
CA ALA A 229 -11.87 -26.30 -1.00
C ALA A 229 -13.15 -25.86 -1.73
N LEU A 230 -13.12 -24.70 -2.41
CA LEU A 230 -14.25 -24.22 -3.22
C LEU A 230 -14.53 -25.14 -4.42
N LYS A 231 -13.50 -25.55 -5.15
CA LYS A 231 -13.64 -26.50 -6.27
C LYS A 231 -14.25 -27.81 -5.82
N ALA A 232 -13.84 -28.35 -4.67
CA ALA A 232 -14.43 -29.54 -4.08
C ALA A 232 -15.88 -29.31 -3.64
N ALA A 233 -16.20 -28.16 -3.05
CA ALA A 233 -17.56 -27.82 -2.62
C ALA A 233 -18.54 -27.69 -3.80
N PHE A 234 -18.07 -27.29 -4.97
CA PHE A 234 -18.89 -27.10 -6.18
C PHE A 234 -18.77 -28.23 -7.20
N GLU A 235 -18.08 -29.32 -6.86
CA GLU A 235 -17.90 -30.47 -7.77
C GLU A 235 -19.25 -30.97 -8.30
N GLY A 236 -19.36 -31.08 -9.63
CA GLY A 236 -20.58 -31.50 -10.32
C GLY A 236 -21.70 -30.45 -10.40
N SER A 237 -21.55 -29.27 -9.79
CA SER A 237 -22.51 -28.17 -9.85
C SER A 237 -21.97 -26.95 -10.61
N GLY A 238 -20.67 -26.69 -10.49
CA GLY A 238 -20.05 -25.48 -11.02
C GLY A 238 -18.54 -25.44 -10.89
N GLU A 239 -18.00 -24.25 -11.14
CA GLU A 239 -16.57 -23.96 -11.12
C GLU A 239 -16.28 -22.76 -10.20
N ALA A 240 -15.09 -22.76 -9.60
CA ALA A 240 -14.54 -21.62 -8.88
C ALA A 240 -13.14 -21.30 -9.38
N ALA A 241 -12.85 -20.01 -9.52
CA ALA A 241 -11.53 -19.49 -9.92
C ALA A 241 -11.20 -18.21 -9.16
N TYR A 242 -9.93 -18.01 -8.81
CA TYR A 242 -9.40 -16.75 -8.32
C TYR A 242 -8.58 -16.07 -9.41
N SER A 243 -8.62 -14.74 -9.43
CA SER A 243 -7.76 -13.91 -10.27
C SER A 243 -7.25 -12.75 -9.45
N PHE A 244 -5.97 -12.42 -9.59
CA PHE A 244 -5.30 -11.37 -8.84
C PHE A 244 -4.82 -10.28 -9.80
N SER A 245 -4.91 -9.03 -9.34
CA SER A 245 -4.46 -7.87 -10.11
C SER A 245 -3.90 -6.81 -9.18
N PRO A 246 -2.81 -6.12 -9.58
CA PRO A 246 -2.38 -4.90 -8.91
C PRO A 246 -3.49 -3.84 -8.94
N THR A 247 -3.60 -3.04 -7.89
CA THR A 247 -4.47 -1.84 -7.95
C THR A 247 -3.75 -0.66 -8.60
N ASP A 248 -4.48 0.44 -8.86
CA ASP A 248 -3.91 1.70 -9.34
C ASP A 248 -3.11 2.47 -8.27
N ILE A 249 -3.10 1.99 -7.03
CA ILE A 249 -2.32 2.59 -5.94
C ILE A 249 -0.87 2.13 -6.08
N ALA A 250 0.03 3.09 -6.27
CA ALA A 250 1.47 2.82 -6.36
C ALA A 250 2.00 2.08 -5.11
N PRO A 251 2.91 1.11 -5.29
CA PRO A 251 3.54 0.43 -4.16
C PRO A 251 4.45 1.39 -3.38
N VAL A 252 4.64 1.09 -2.09
CA VAL A 252 5.65 1.75 -1.25
C VAL A 252 6.89 0.88 -1.24
N ALA A 253 7.97 1.34 -1.87
CA ALA A 253 9.24 0.62 -1.92
C ALA A 253 10.35 1.40 -1.19
N MET A 254 11.09 0.73 -0.30
CA MET A 254 12.21 1.29 0.44
C MET A 254 13.45 0.41 0.34
N ARG A 255 14.62 1.03 0.18
CA ARG A 255 15.92 0.32 0.17
C ARG A 255 16.17 -0.36 1.52
N ASP A 256 16.49 -1.65 1.49
CA ASP A 256 16.92 -2.40 2.66
C ASP A 256 18.44 -2.31 2.89
N ALA A 257 18.89 -2.68 4.09
CA ALA A 257 20.29 -2.61 4.51
C ALA A 257 21.23 -3.53 3.72
N ASP A 258 20.70 -4.56 3.06
CA ASP A 258 21.45 -5.51 2.24
C ASP A 258 21.44 -5.12 0.74
N GLY A 259 20.89 -3.96 0.40
CA GLY A 259 20.80 -3.44 -0.96
C GLY A 259 19.54 -3.87 -1.74
N GLY A 260 18.71 -4.73 -1.15
CA GLY A 260 17.40 -5.11 -1.67
C GLY A 260 16.34 -4.04 -1.42
N ALA A 261 15.06 -4.41 -1.52
CA ALA A 261 13.95 -3.53 -1.27
C ALA A 261 12.85 -4.19 -0.45
N PHE A 262 12.36 -3.51 0.59
CA PHE A 262 11.03 -3.75 1.13
C PHE A 262 10.01 -3.12 0.20
N VAL A 263 8.94 -3.85 -0.16
CA VAL A 263 7.88 -3.37 -1.05
C VAL A 263 6.53 -3.72 -0.45
N ALA A 264 5.69 -2.72 -0.16
CA ALA A 264 4.29 -2.93 0.23
C ALA A 264 3.35 -2.56 -0.91
N VAL A 265 2.34 -3.39 -1.17
CA VAL A 265 1.41 -3.20 -2.28
C VAL A 265 -0.02 -3.64 -1.90
N PRO A 266 -1.05 -2.91 -2.35
CA PRO A 266 -2.41 -3.43 -2.43
C PRO A 266 -2.65 -4.23 -3.71
N LEU A 267 -3.26 -5.41 -3.56
CA LEU A 267 -3.82 -6.20 -4.66
C LEU A 267 -5.34 -6.27 -4.52
N ASN A 268 -6.02 -6.34 -5.66
CA ASN A 268 -7.39 -6.84 -5.73
C ASN A 268 -7.36 -8.29 -6.16
N TYR A 269 -8.21 -9.12 -5.57
CA TYR A 269 -8.49 -10.43 -6.11
C TYR A 269 -9.98 -10.69 -6.23
N THR A 270 -10.35 -11.39 -7.29
CA THR A 270 -11.75 -11.69 -7.60
C THR A 270 -11.95 -13.19 -7.54
N MET A 271 -12.82 -13.62 -6.63
CA MET A 271 -13.41 -14.95 -6.65
C MET A 271 -14.54 -14.96 -7.68
N THR A 272 -14.42 -15.84 -8.68
CA THR A 272 -15.46 -16.10 -9.68
C THR A 272 -16.07 -17.47 -9.41
N ILE A 273 -17.39 -17.54 -9.33
CA ILE A 273 -18.15 -18.79 -9.18
C ILE A 273 -19.13 -18.88 -10.34
N ARG A 274 -19.13 -20.00 -11.05
CA ARG A 274 -20.01 -20.26 -12.20
C ARG A 274 -20.83 -21.52 -11.99
N VAL A 275 -22.13 -21.45 -12.24
CA VAL A 275 -22.98 -22.65 -12.31
C VAL A 275 -22.87 -23.23 -13.71
N THR A 276 -22.31 -24.43 -13.84
CA THR A 276 -22.02 -25.05 -15.16
C THR A 276 -22.88 -26.28 -15.45
N ALA A 277 -23.45 -26.91 -14.41
CA ALA A 277 -24.35 -28.04 -14.59
C ALA A 277 -25.81 -27.60 -14.77
N GLU A 278 -26.50 -28.22 -15.73
CA GLU A 278 -27.91 -27.93 -16.00
C GLU A 278 -28.78 -28.24 -14.77
N GLY A 279 -29.56 -27.25 -14.33
CA GLY A 279 -30.44 -27.37 -13.16
C GLY A 279 -29.73 -27.36 -11.80
N ALA A 280 -28.39 -27.25 -11.76
CA ALA A 280 -27.66 -27.11 -10.52
C ALA A 280 -27.92 -25.76 -9.84
N LYS A 281 -27.72 -25.74 -8.52
CA LYS A 281 -27.85 -24.53 -7.71
C LYS A 281 -26.66 -24.46 -6.76
N ILE A 282 -25.96 -23.33 -6.80
CA ILE A 282 -24.91 -23.01 -5.83
C ILE A 282 -25.44 -21.88 -4.94
N THR A 283 -25.29 -22.05 -3.63
CA THR A 283 -25.69 -21.07 -2.62
C THR A 283 -24.48 -20.71 -1.76
N LEU A 284 -24.23 -19.43 -1.57
CA LEU A 284 -23.25 -18.93 -0.61
C LEU A 284 -23.90 -18.50 0.70
N GLU A 285 -23.22 -18.83 1.79
CA GLU A 285 -23.65 -18.53 3.16
C GLU A 285 -22.59 -17.76 3.97
N ASP A 286 -21.41 -17.45 3.40
CA ASP A 286 -20.41 -16.60 4.07
C ASP A 286 -21.04 -15.24 4.38
N GLN A 287 -21.14 -14.95 5.69
CA GLN A 287 -21.87 -13.80 6.20
C GLN A 287 -21.29 -12.46 5.75
N ARG A 288 -19.98 -12.38 5.45
CA ARG A 288 -19.37 -11.15 4.96
C ARG A 288 -19.76 -10.91 3.50
N ILE A 289 -19.70 -11.96 2.68
CA ILE A 289 -20.10 -11.88 1.26
C ILE A 289 -21.60 -11.56 1.17
N THR A 290 -22.45 -12.30 1.88
CA THR A 290 -23.90 -12.10 1.81
C THR A 290 -24.33 -10.76 2.39
N ALA A 291 -23.66 -10.25 3.43
CA ALA A 291 -23.88 -8.90 3.94
C ALA A 291 -23.57 -7.82 2.89
N VAL A 292 -22.45 -7.92 2.18
CA VAL A 292 -22.13 -6.96 1.11
C VAL A 292 -23.11 -7.06 -0.05
N ALA A 293 -23.52 -8.27 -0.43
CA ALA A 293 -24.43 -8.49 -1.54
C ALA A 293 -25.87 -7.99 -1.26
N THR A 294 -26.37 -8.18 -0.03
CA THR A 294 -27.78 -7.98 0.31
C THR A 294 -28.05 -6.77 1.20
N GLY A 295 -27.02 -6.24 1.87
CA GLY A 295 -27.15 -5.21 2.90
C GLY A 295 -27.81 -5.70 4.19
N GLN A 296 -28.01 -7.02 4.37
CA GLN A 296 -28.70 -7.61 5.51
C GLN A 296 -27.90 -8.76 6.14
N PRO A 297 -27.96 -8.93 7.48
CA PRO A 297 -27.33 -10.08 8.15
C PRO A 297 -28.14 -11.37 7.94
N GLY A 298 -27.48 -12.52 8.11
CA GLY A 298 -28.15 -13.83 8.15
C GLY A 298 -28.73 -14.29 6.81
N GLN A 299 -28.34 -13.67 5.70
CA GLN A 299 -28.81 -14.04 4.37
C GLN A 299 -27.94 -15.13 3.75
N SER A 300 -28.51 -15.83 2.77
CA SER A 300 -27.81 -16.65 1.79
C SER A 300 -28.12 -16.13 0.39
N ILE A 301 -27.22 -16.38 -0.56
CA ILE A 301 -27.36 -15.92 -1.94
C ILE A 301 -27.13 -17.06 -2.92
N GLY A 302 -28.10 -17.31 -3.81
CA GLY A 302 -27.93 -18.23 -4.92
C GLY A 302 -27.11 -17.59 -6.03
N VAL A 303 -26.18 -18.32 -6.62
CA VAL A 303 -25.39 -17.88 -7.78
C VAL A 303 -26.29 -17.90 -9.02
N ASP A 304 -26.43 -16.75 -9.68
CA ASP A 304 -27.20 -16.57 -10.91
C ASP A 304 -26.27 -16.56 -12.13
N GLY A 305 -26.01 -17.74 -12.70
CA GLY A 305 -25.06 -17.94 -13.80
C GLY A 305 -23.61 -17.76 -13.39
N GLU A 306 -23.21 -16.52 -13.10
CA GLU A 306 -21.89 -16.15 -12.60
C GLU A 306 -21.99 -15.15 -11.45
N MET A 307 -21.18 -15.39 -10.42
CA MET A 307 -20.97 -14.46 -9.31
C MET A 307 -19.50 -14.07 -9.23
N ARG A 308 -19.23 -12.78 -9.05
CA ARG A 308 -17.90 -12.21 -8.81
C ARG A 308 -17.88 -11.53 -7.44
N VAL A 309 -16.92 -11.93 -6.62
CA VAL A 309 -16.68 -11.31 -5.31
C VAL A 309 -15.28 -10.72 -5.33
N THR A 310 -15.19 -9.39 -5.23
CA THR A 310 -13.93 -8.68 -5.23
C THR A 310 -13.47 -8.42 -3.81
N PHE A 311 -12.23 -8.77 -3.54
CA PHE A 311 -11.54 -8.55 -2.28
C PHE A 311 -10.38 -7.58 -2.47
N ASN A 312 -10.08 -6.81 -1.43
CA ASN A 312 -8.83 -6.08 -1.31
C ASN A 312 -7.94 -6.75 -0.25
N VAL A 313 -6.65 -6.84 -0.56
CA VAL A 313 -5.60 -7.34 0.34
C VAL A 313 -4.35 -6.50 0.13
N GLN A 314 -3.54 -6.32 1.17
CA GLN A 314 -2.21 -5.72 1.04
C GLN A 314 -1.16 -6.74 1.41
N LEU A 315 -0.06 -6.72 0.67
CA LEU A 315 1.06 -7.62 0.81
C LEU A 315 2.35 -6.82 0.98
N ALA A 316 3.32 -7.41 1.67
CA ALA A 316 4.68 -6.93 1.71
C ALA A 316 5.63 -7.98 1.16
N PHE A 317 6.56 -7.56 0.33
CA PHE A 317 7.63 -8.37 -0.23
C PHE A 317 8.99 -7.84 0.18
N ARG A 318 10.00 -8.70 0.11
CA ARG A 318 11.38 -8.27 -0.12
C ARG A 318 11.87 -8.73 -1.47
N ILE A 319 12.37 -7.77 -2.24
CA ILE A 319 13.06 -7.97 -3.51
C ILE A 319 14.57 -7.97 -3.24
N PRO A 320 15.33 -8.98 -3.68
CA PRO A 320 16.75 -9.05 -3.41
C PRO A 320 17.57 -8.07 -4.28
N PRO A 321 18.79 -7.72 -3.85
CA PRO A 321 19.69 -6.86 -4.62
C PRO A 321 20.12 -7.52 -5.94
N ALA A 322 20.48 -6.69 -6.92
CA ALA A 322 21.02 -7.17 -8.19
C ALA A 322 22.22 -8.11 -7.99
N GLY A 323 22.26 -9.20 -8.76
CA GLY A 323 23.31 -10.22 -8.69
C GLY A 323 23.06 -11.33 -7.65
N ALA A 324 22.02 -11.21 -6.82
CA ALA A 324 21.51 -12.31 -6.02
C ALA A 324 20.57 -13.22 -6.83
N GLU A 325 20.26 -14.40 -6.30
CA GLU A 325 19.19 -15.26 -6.84
C GLU A 325 17.83 -14.52 -6.80
N PRO A 326 16.97 -14.69 -7.82
CA PRO A 326 15.69 -13.97 -7.95
C PRO A 326 14.59 -14.55 -7.03
N VAL A 327 14.91 -14.73 -5.75
CA VAL A 327 13.98 -15.19 -4.72
C VAL A 327 13.33 -13.99 -4.05
N ILE A 328 12.07 -13.75 -4.38
CA ILE A 328 11.21 -12.77 -3.72
C ILE A 328 10.62 -13.41 -2.48
N THR A 329 10.77 -12.76 -1.33
CA THR A 329 10.14 -13.25 -0.08
C THR A 329 8.84 -12.52 0.18
N VAL A 330 7.76 -13.25 0.45
CA VAL A 330 6.47 -12.67 0.87
C VAL A 330 6.47 -12.58 2.39
N ILE A 331 6.49 -11.35 2.90
CA ILE A 331 6.78 -11.05 4.29
C ILE A 331 5.52 -10.93 5.13
N ALA A 332 4.52 -10.23 4.60
CA ALA A 332 3.34 -9.88 5.36
C ALA A 332 2.10 -9.81 4.48
N ALA A 333 0.94 -10.06 5.06
CA ALA A 333 -0.35 -9.91 4.41
C ALA A 333 -1.37 -9.31 5.37
N SER A 334 -2.27 -8.46 4.87
CA SER A 334 -3.47 -8.08 5.61
C SER A 334 -4.55 -9.16 5.47
N GLN A 335 -5.60 -9.08 6.30
CA GLN A 335 -6.76 -9.93 6.10
C GLN A 335 -7.56 -9.44 4.88
N PRO A 336 -7.88 -10.32 3.93
CA PRO A 336 -8.76 -9.97 2.82
C PRO A 336 -10.11 -9.42 3.28
N VAL A 337 -10.62 -8.43 2.56
CA VAL A 337 -11.97 -7.90 2.80
C VAL A 337 -12.77 -7.80 1.52
N VAL A 338 -14.00 -8.28 1.59
CA VAL A 338 -14.95 -8.14 0.51
C VAL A 338 -15.30 -6.66 0.32
N THR A 339 -15.13 -6.18 -0.90
CA THR A 339 -15.41 -4.79 -1.29
C THR A 339 -16.61 -4.70 -2.23
N LYS A 340 -16.85 -5.74 -3.01
CA LYS A 340 -17.91 -5.78 -4.02
C LYS A 340 -18.40 -7.21 -4.23
N VAL A 341 -19.71 -7.36 -4.47
CA VAL A 341 -20.32 -8.61 -4.93
C VAL A 341 -21.19 -8.30 -6.13
N GLU A 342 -21.02 -9.05 -7.20
CA GLU A 342 -21.81 -9.01 -8.42
C GLU A 342 -22.37 -10.41 -8.67
N ASN A 343 -23.68 -10.52 -8.88
CA ASN A 343 -24.35 -11.80 -9.08
C ASN A 343 -25.32 -11.66 -10.25
N GLY A 344 -25.15 -12.48 -11.29
CA GLY A 344 -25.78 -12.28 -12.59
C GLY A 344 -24.76 -11.82 -13.64
N ALA A 345 -25.08 -12.05 -14.92
CA ALA A 345 -24.16 -11.89 -16.04
C ALA A 345 -23.44 -10.52 -16.04
N PRO A 346 -22.10 -10.49 -16.14
CA PRO A 346 -21.40 -9.26 -16.52
C PRO A 346 -21.87 -8.83 -17.92
N ALA A 347 -21.98 -7.52 -18.16
CA ALA A 347 -22.22 -7.01 -19.51
C ALA A 347 -21.20 -7.66 -20.48
N PRO A 348 -21.61 -8.12 -21.66
CA PRO A 348 -20.66 -8.64 -22.64
C PRO A 348 -19.59 -7.59 -22.88
N ASP A 349 -18.33 -8.01 -22.89
CA ASP A 349 -17.21 -7.16 -23.26
C ASP A 349 -17.58 -6.43 -24.55
N ALA A 350 -17.45 -5.10 -24.55
CA ALA A 350 -17.59 -4.28 -25.73
C ALA A 350 -16.46 -4.63 -26.72
N GLY A 351 -16.61 -5.74 -27.42
CA GLY A 351 -15.58 -6.33 -28.27
C GLY A 351 -16.07 -7.45 -29.18
N GLU A 352 -17.17 -8.12 -28.88
CA GLU A 352 -17.84 -9.01 -29.84
C GLU A 352 -19.01 -8.28 -30.50
N GLU A 353 -18.68 -7.62 -31.62
CA GLU A 353 -19.65 -7.27 -32.64
C GLU A 353 -20.40 -8.55 -33.05
N PRO A 354 -21.74 -8.61 -32.93
CA PRO A 354 -22.47 -9.80 -33.34
C PRO A 354 -22.22 -10.02 -34.83
N ALA A 355 -21.69 -11.19 -35.17
CA ALA A 355 -21.55 -11.62 -36.55
C ALA A 355 -22.89 -11.41 -37.25
N ALA A 356 -22.91 -10.44 -38.18
CA ALA A 356 -24.04 -10.20 -39.03
C ALA A 356 -24.32 -11.48 -39.80
N ASP A 357 -25.46 -12.08 -39.50
CA ASP A 357 -26.02 -13.20 -40.23
C ASP A 357 -26.28 -12.73 -41.67
N ALA A 358 -25.42 -13.19 -42.58
CA ALA A 358 -25.55 -13.05 -44.02
C ALA A 358 -25.47 -14.46 -44.61
N GLY A 359 -26.62 -15.10 -44.75
CA GLY A 359 -26.76 -16.42 -45.39
C GLY A 359 -28.15 -17.01 -45.25
#